data_AF-A0A2H6HSY8-F1
#
_entry.id   AF-A0A2H6HSY8-F1
#
_cell.length_a   1.000
_cell.length_b   1.000
_cell.length_c   1.000
_cell.angle_alpha   90.00
_cell.angle_beta   90.00
_cell.angle_gamma   90.00
#
_symmetry.space_group_name_H-M   'P 1'
#
loop_
_entity.id
_entity.type
_entity.pdbx_description
1 polymer ?
#
loop_
_entity_poly.entity_id
_entity_poly.type
_entity_poly.pdbx_seq_one_letter_code
_entity_poly.pdbx_strand_id
1 'polypeptide(L)'
;MYLNGAVQVANIEYGIQNDKFNDMQLTQPYTFFMPRAGASFKATDNLRLWTSFSRITREPRLKDHFWGETGYPVIRYDDPIKYEDPQIKPETLNDFEVGVEHSGRRHFLGLTGYLMDMENEIVDIGIYDVTGQPVIENADKTRRYGVELAGRIQFDYGLFVEGNLNFSQNRFVEYKTTIPLLDQNYETQYRRMNLADNRIINAPEQIFNIAAGVHRPLFDIVISAHHVGERFVANTENFGLSDANISTYGQDRSLGRYTRVDLNAAVRLIGSPGSAGLYTRLGMPQVELTVHVRNLLDEEYNLSGSADQWDVYVIPAATRHYFVGVKVTL
;
A
#
# COMPACT_ATOMS: atom_id res chain seq x y z
N MET A 1 -28.26 -5.02 -17.91
CA MET A 1 -27.02 -5.70 -17.51
C MET A 1 -25.93 -5.26 -18.48
N TYR A 2 -24.79 -4.81 -17.98
CA TYR A 2 -23.64 -4.41 -18.77
C TYR A 2 -22.51 -5.40 -18.50
N LEU A 3 -21.90 -5.90 -19.56
CA LEU A 3 -20.74 -6.77 -19.50
C LEU A 3 -19.54 -6.01 -20.05
N ASN A 4 -18.40 -6.14 -19.39
CA ASN A 4 -17.15 -5.57 -19.85
C ASN A 4 -16.06 -6.64 -19.78
N GLY A 5 -15.15 -6.61 -20.74
CA GLY A 5 -13.99 -7.49 -20.76
C GLY A 5 -12.87 -6.83 -21.52
N ALA A 6 -11.64 -7.16 -21.15
CA ALA A 6 -10.47 -6.81 -21.93
C ALA A 6 -9.42 -7.90 -21.75
N VAL A 7 -8.52 -7.97 -22.72
CA VAL A 7 -7.34 -8.80 -22.65
C VAL A 7 -6.16 -7.91 -22.96
N GLN A 8 -5.12 -8.00 -22.13
CA GLN A 8 -3.83 -7.39 -22.39
C GLN A 8 -2.80 -8.49 -22.63
N VAL A 9 -2.02 -8.34 -23.69
CA VAL A 9 -0.81 -9.13 -23.92
C VAL A 9 0.38 -8.19 -23.79
N ALA A 10 1.31 -8.49 -22.89
CA ALA A 10 2.53 -7.73 -22.71
C ALA A 10 3.72 -8.60 -23.11
N ASN A 11 4.60 -8.07 -23.93
CA ASN A 11 5.90 -8.66 -24.25
C ASN A 11 6.97 -7.69 -23.75
N ILE A 12 7.81 -8.16 -22.83
CA ILE A 12 8.81 -7.35 -22.11
C ILE A 12 10.12 -8.12 -22.21
N GLU A 13 11.21 -7.43 -22.49
CA GLU A 13 12.54 -8.03 -22.49
C GLU A 13 13.49 -7.13 -21.70
N TYR A 14 14.21 -7.72 -20.76
CA TYR A 14 15.33 -7.07 -20.11
C TYR A 14 16.63 -7.46 -20.80
N GLY A 15 17.47 -6.45 -21.04
CA GLY A 15 18.79 -6.59 -21.66
C GLY A 15 19.87 -5.86 -20.86
N ILE A 16 20.94 -6.57 -20.49
CA ILE A 16 22.20 -5.97 -20.05
C ILE A 16 23.29 -6.42 -21.02
N GLN A 17 24.02 -5.45 -21.57
CA GLN A 17 25.12 -5.66 -22.51
C GLN A 17 26.27 -4.71 -22.18
N ASN A 18 27.50 -5.13 -22.46
CA ASN A 18 28.71 -4.31 -22.29
C ASN A 18 28.88 -3.72 -20.87
N ASP A 19 28.51 -4.48 -19.82
CA ASP A 19 28.80 -4.07 -18.46
C ASP A 19 30.31 -4.02 -18.23
N LYS A 20 30.82 -2.87 -17.78
CA LYS A 20 32.26 -2.61 -17.63
C LYS A 20 32.82 -3.11 -16.31
N PHE A 21 31.97 -3.43 -15.34
CA PHE A 21 32.41 -3.79 -13.99
C PHE A 21 32.43 -5.30 -13.79
N ASN A 22 31.37 -6.00 -14.23
CA ASN A 22 31.22 -7.43 -13.98
C ASN A 22 31.09 -8.26 -15.27
N ASP A 23 31.31 -7.67 -16.46
CA ASP A 23 31.14 -8.30 -17.79
C ASP A 23 29.79 -9.02 -17.95
N MET A 24 28.75 -8.53 -17.26
CA MET A 24 27.42 -9.13 -17.26
C MET A 24 26.75 -9.05 -18.63
N GLN A 25 26.16 -10.17 -19.03
CA GLN A 25 25.23 -10.27 -20.14
C GLN A 25 23.93 -10.89 -19.64
N LEU A 26 22.81 -10.20 -19.81
CA LEU A 26 21.48 -10.67 -19.46
C LEU A 26 20.56 -10.40 -20.64
N THR A 27 19.80 -11.42 -21.05
CA THR A 27 18.64 -11.26 -21.92
C THR A 27 17.51 -12.08 -21.32
N GLN A 28 16.48 -11.41 -20.79
CA GLN A 28 15.38 -12.04 -20.11
C GLN A 28 14.04 -11.62 -20.72
N PRO A 29 13.44 -12.44 -21.59
CA PRO A 29 12.15 -12.17 -22.18
C PRO A 29 11.00 -12.63 -21.26
N TYR A 30 9.89 -11.92 -21.34
CA TYR A 30 8.63 -12.19 -20.67
C TYR A 30 7.48 -12.00 -21.65
N THR A 31 6.48 -12.87 -21.57
CA THR A 31 5.20 -12.69 -22.27
C THR A 31 4.07 -13.00 -21.32
N PHE A 32 3.20 -12.03 -21.10
CA PHE A 32 2.08 -12.13 -20.17
C PHE A 32 0.75 -12.00 -20.89
N PHE A 33 -0.20 -12.85 -20.51
CA PHE A 33 -1.58 -12.80 -20.93
C PHE A 33 -2.45 -12.44 -19.72
N MET A 34 -3.04 -11.26 -19.73
CA MET A 34 -3.75 -10.67 -18.58
C MET A 34 -5.20 -10.37 -18.95
N PRO A 35 -6.11 -11.35 -18.78
CA PRO A 35 -7.53 -11.16 -19.00
C PRO A 35 -8.19 -10.44 -17.82
N ARG A 36 -9.21 -9.65 -18.12
CA ARG A 36 -10.15 -9.11 -17.13
C ARG A 36 -11.58 -9.19 -17.67
N ALA A 37 -12.52 -9.49 -16.80
CA ALA A 37 -13.94 -9.52 -17.11
C ALA A 37 -14.74 -8.96 -15.95
N GLY A 38 -15.88 -8.35 -16.24
CA GLY A 38 -16.78 -7.81 -15.24
C GLY A 38 -18.21 -7.77 -15.74
N ALA A 39 -19.12 -7.79 -14.78
CA ALA A 39 -20.54 -7.65 -15.02
C ALA A 39 -21.11 -6.63 -14.05
N SER A 40 -22.01 -5.79 -14.54
CA SER A 40 -22.78 -4.88 -13.69
C SER A 40 -24.27 -4.92 -14.04
N PHE A 41 -25.08 -4.86 -12.99
CA PHE A 41 -26.52 -4.91 -13.07
C PHE A 41 -27.12 -3.74 -12.28
N LYS A 42 -27.78 -2.84 -13.00
CA LYS A 42 -28.58 -1.77 -12.42
C LYS A 42 -29.93 -2.37 -12.00
N ALA A 43 -30.06 -2.72 -10.72
CA ALA A 43 -31.25 -3.35 -10.17
C ALA A 43 -32.41 -2.36 -10.02
N THR A 44 -32.09 -1.11 -9.69
CA THR A 44 -33.03 0.03 -9.70
C THR A 44 -32.28 1.28 -10.18
N ASP A 45 -32.97 2.43 -10.29
CA ASP A 45 -32.27 3.67 -10.65
C ASP A 45 -31.15 4.08 -9.70
N ASN A 46 -31.23 3.63 -8.46
CA ASN A 46 -30.33 4.00 -7.38
C ASN A 46 -29.48 2.82 -6.90
N LEU A 47 -29.69 1.59 -7.37
CA LEU A 47 -29.00 0.39 -6.88
C LEU A 47 -28.26 -0.31 -8.01
N ARG A 48 -26.94 -0.48 -7.84
CA ARG A 48 -26.05 -1.18 -8.77
C ARG A 48 -25.37 -2.35 -8.06
N LEU A 49 -25.43 -3.52 -8.68
CA LEU A 49 -24.63 -4.69 -8.31
C LEU A 49 -23.54 -4.86 -9.36
N TRP A 50 -22.35 -5.29 -8.96
CA TRP A 50 -21.27 -5.58 -9.88
C TRP A 50 -20.35 -6.68 -9.36
N THR A 51 -19.65 -7.33 -10.28
CA THR A 51 -18.58 -8.27 -9.97
C THR A 51 -17.50 -8.17 -11.04
N SER A 52 -16.25 -8.41 -10.67
CA SER A 52 -15.10 -8.40 -11.55
C SER A 52 -14.19 -9.58 -11.25
N PHE A 53 -13.47 -10.00 -12.28
CA PHE A 53 -12.33 -10.89 -12.18
C PHE A 53 -11.20 -10.34 -13.05
N SER A 54 -9.98 -10.32 -12.50
CA SER A 54 -8.79 -9.96 -13.25
C SER A 54 -7.66 -10.94 -12.94
N ARG A 55 -6.94 -11.39 -13.98
CA ARG A 55 -5.65 -12.07 -13.83
C ARG A 55 -4.56 -11.16 -14.36
N ILE A 56 -3.66 -10.74 -13.47
CA ILE A 56 -2.59 -9.79 -13.77
C ILE A 56 -1.27 -10.46 -13.40
N THR A 57 -0.27 -10.37 -14.27
CA THR A 57 1.07 -10.88 -14.00
C THR A 57 2.07 -9.76 -14.17
N ARG A 58 3.05 -9.72 -13.28
CA ARG A 58 4.14 -8.74 -13.31
C ARG A 58 5.48 -9.47 -13.28
N GLU A 59 6.40 -9.03 -14.11
CA GLU A 59 7.79 -9.45 -14.08
C GLU A 59 8.49 -9.02 -12.78
N PRO A 60 9.51 -9.76 -12.32
CA PRO A 60 10.47 -9.24 -11.36
C PRO A 60 11.11 -7.97 -11.92
N ARG A 61 11.47 -7.00 -11.09
CA ARG A 61 12.19 -5.82 -11.58
C ARG A 61 13.56 -6.27 -12.10
N LEU A 62 14.15 -5.52 -13.03
CA LEU A 62 15.51 -5.81 -13.50
C LEU A 62 16.49 -6.07 -12.35
N LYS A 63 16.44 -5.22 -11.30
CA LYS A 63 17.30 -5.36 -10.12
C LYS A 63 17.07 -6.64 -9.31
N ASP A 64 15.86 -7.23 -9.38
CA ASP A 64 15.50 -8.43 -8.63
C ASP A 64 16.19 -9.68 -9.18
N HIS A 65 16.79 -9.59 -10.38
CA HIS A 65 17.67 -10.62 -10.94
C HIS A 65 19.09 -10.61 -10.35
N PHE A 66 19.42 -9.60 -9.53
CA PHE A 66 20.74 -9.38 -8.96
C PHE A 66 20.64 -9.14 -7.44
N TRP A 67 21.68 -9.51 -6.70
CA TRP A 67 21.97 -9.05 -5.34
C TRP A 67 22.43 -7.60 -5.38
N GLY A 68 21.48 -6.70 -5.17
CA GLY A 68 21.76 -5.28 -4.93
C GLY A 68 22.65 -4.64 -6.00
N GLU A 69 23.32 -3.55 -5.62
CA GLU A 69 24.25 -2.82 -6.49
C GLU A 69 25.57 -3.55 -6.74
N THR A 70 25.72 -4.80 -6.24
CA THR A 70 26.97 -5.57 -6.35
C THR A 70 27.08 -6.37 -7.64
N GLY A 71 25.98 -6.57 -8.37
CA GLY A 71 25.95 -7.27 -9.66
C GLY A 71 26.17 -8.80 -9.57
N TYR A 72 26.15 -9.38 -8.37
CA TYR A 72 26.10 -10.84 -8.22
C TYR A 72 24.65 -11.32 -8.40
N PRO A 73 24.35 -12.50 -8.97
CA PRO A 73 22.98 -13.01 -9.04
C PRO A 73 22.47 -13.44 -7.66
N VAL A 74 21.15 -13.43 -7.48
CA VAL A 74 20.49 -13.90 -6.24
C VAL A 74 20.95 -15.34 -5.97
N ILE A 75 21.51 -15.60 -4.78
CA ILE A 75 22.15 -16.89 -4.46
C ILE A 75 21.17 -17.84 -3.77
N ARG A 76 20.93 -19.00 -4.39
CA ARG A 76 20.77 -20.27 -3.65
C ARG A 76 22.16 -20.79 -3.36
N TYR A 77 22.47 -21.07 -2.10
CA TYR A 77 23.81 -21.47 -1.62
C TYR A 77 24.38 -22.76 -2.23
N ASP A 78 23.62 -23.44 -3.10
CA ASP A 78 23.88 -24.80 -3.56
C ASP A 78 24.13 -24.94 -5.07
N ASP A 79 24.02 -23.88 -5.89
CA ASP A 79 24.11 -23.99 -7.37
C ASP A 79 25.14 -23.00 -7.95
N PRO A 80 26.08 -23.42 -8.82
CA PRO A 80 26.94 -22.51 -9.56
C PRO A 80 26.10 -21.54 -10.37
N ILE A 81 26.46 -20.26 -10.31
CA ILE A 81 25.83 -19.14 -11.01
C ILE A 81 25.53 -19.51 -12.47
N LYS A 82 24.25 -19.68 -12.79
CA LYS A 82 23.76 -19.71 -14.17
C LYS A 82 22.95 -18.44 -14.40
N TYR A 83 23.52 -17.54 -15.20
CA TYR A 83 22.90 -16.28 -15.62
C TYR A 83 21.65 -16.47 -16.52
N GLU A 84 21.26 -17.72 -16.80
CA GLU A 84 20.21 -18.09 -17.76
C GLU A 84 18.88 -18.47 -17.10
N ASP A 85 18.82 -18.61 -15.76
CA ASP A 85 17.58 -18.92 -15.03
C ASP A 85 17.29 -17.84 -13.97
N PRO A 86 16.30 -16.96 -14.18
CA PRO A 86 15.96 -15.93 -13.21
C PRO A 86 15.41 -16.60 -11.94
N GLN A 87 16.18 -16.54 -10.84
CA GLN A 87 15.80 -17.16 -9.58
C GLN A 87 14.48 -16.63 -9.00
N ILE A 88 14.14 -15.37 -9.32
CA ILE A 88 12.86 -14.75 -9.00
C ILE A 88 11.90 -14.91 -10.19
N LYS A 89 10.75 -15.51 -9.92
CA LYS A 89 9.69 -15.75 -10.91
C LYS A 89 8.73 -14.55 -10.98
N PRO A 90 8.07 -14.33 -12.14
CA PRO A 90 6.95 -13.41 -12.23
C PRO A 90 5.85 -13.72 -11.21
N GLU A 91 5.32 -12.68 -10.57
CA GLU A 91 4.19 -12.80 -9.65
C GLU A 91 2.87 -12.70 -10.43
N THR A 92 1.87 -13.47 -10.03
CA THR A 92 0.53 -13.43 -10.64
C THR A 92 -0.53 -13.21 -9.59
N LEU A 93 -1.41 -12.22 -9.83
CA LEU A 93 -2.58 -11.93 -9.03
C LEU A 93 -3.84 -12.41 -9.75
N ASN A 94 -4.64 -13.23 -9.07
CA ASN A 94 -6.03 -13.49 -9.42
C ASN A 94 -6.91 -12.70 -8.46
N ASP A 95 -7.57 -11.68 -8.96
CA ASP A 95 -8.40 -10.76 -8.19
C ASP A 95 -9.88 -10.99 -8.51
N PHE A 96 -10.68 -11.23 -7.46
CA PHE A 96 -12.12 -11.39 -7.53
C PHE A 96 -12.78 -10.34 -6.65
N GLU A 97 -13.67 -9.55 -7.21
CA GLU A 97 -14.44 -8.57 -6.45
C GLU A 97 -15.94 -8.69 -6.73
N VAL A 98 -16.73 -8.36 -5.72
CA VAL A 98 -18.18 -8.25 -5.80
C VAL A 98 -18.62 -7.04 -4.99
N GLY A 99 -19.50 -6.22 -5.55
CA GLY A 99 -19.95 -5.02 -4.90
C GLY A 99 -21.41 -4.67 -5.12
N VAL A 100 -21.92 -3.90 -4.17
CA VAL A 100 -23.24 -3.27 -4.21
C VAL A 100 -23.09 -1.79 -3.88
N GLU A 101 -23.74 -0.96 -4.69
CA GLU A 101 -23.73 0.48 -4.52
C GLU A 101 -25.15 1.02 -4.54
N HIS A 102 -25.44 1.91 -3.62
CA HIS A 102 -26.67 2.68 -3.56
C HIS A 102 -26.40 4.18 -3.65
N SER A 103 -26.88 4.82 -4.71
CA SER A 103 -26.64 6.22 -5.04
C SER A 103 -27.95 6.98 -5.13
N GLY A 104 -28.10 8.00 -4.28
CA GLY A 104 -29.21 8.96 -4.36
C GLY A 104 -28.71 10.37 -4.67
N ARG A 105 -29.62 11.35 -4.63
CA ARG A 105 -29.28 12.77 -4.89
C ARG A 105 -28.30 13.36 -3.87
N ARG A 106 -28.34 12.89 -2.62
CA ARG A 106 -27.60 13.46 -1.48
C ARG A 106 -26.76 12.42 -0.74
N HIS A 107 -26.71 11.18 -1.22
CA HIS A 107 -25.98 10.13 -0.53
C HIS A 107 -25.44 9.09 -1.50
N PHE A 108 -24.36 8.45 -1.07
CA PHE A 108 -23.73 7.31 -1.71
C PHE A 108 -23.36 6.31 -0.61
N LEU A 109 -23.59 5.03 -0.86
CA LEU A 109 -23.13 3.92 -0.05
C LEU A 109 -22.63 2.82 -0.98
N GLY A 110 -21.42 2.33 -0.77
CA GLY A 110 -20.82 1.22 -1.49
C GLY A 110 -20.30 0.18 -0.52
N LEU A 111 -20.53 -1.09 -0.83
CA LEU A 111 -19.96 -2.24 -0.13
C LEU A 111 -19.30 -3.14 -1.16
N THR A 112 -18.02 -3.44 -0.97
CA THR A 112 -17.22 -4.30 -1.84
C THR A 112 -16.62 -5.43 -1.02
N GLY A 113 -16.79 -6.67 -1.44
CA GLY A 113 -16.00 -7.81 -0.97
C GLY A 113 -14.96 -8.17 -2.02
N TYR A 114 -13.74 -8.46 -1.59
CA TYR A 114 -12.65 -8.81 -2.49
C TYR A 114 -11.86 -10.03 -2.01
N LEU A 115 -11.27 -10.74 -2.97
CA LEU A 115 -10.33 -11.84 -2.77
C LEU A 115 -9.22 -11.74 -3.81
N MET A 116 -8.02 -11.44 -3.33
CA MET A 116 -6.78 -11.41 -4.09
C MET A 116 -5.97 -12.65 -3.72
N ASP A 117 -5.82 -13.58 -4.66
CA ASP A 117 -4.99 -14.79 -4.53
C ASP A 117 -3.74 -14.63 -5.39
N MET A 118 -2.57 -14.54 -4.76
CA MET A 118 -1.30 -14.30 -5.46
C MET A 118 -0.42 -15.55 -5.48
N GLU A 119 0.20 -15.80 -6.62
CA GLU A 119 1.16 -16.87 -6.88
C GLU A 119 2.55 -16.27 -7.09
N ASN A 120 3.56 -16.83 -6.44
CA ASN A 120 4.95 -16.35 -6.48
C ASN A 120 5.09 -14.86 -6.11
N GLU A 121 4.40 -14.36 -5.09
CA GLU A 121 4.52 -12.96 -4.68
C GLU A 121 5.97 -12.64 -4.30
N ILE A 122 6.54 -11.58 -4.88
CA ILE A 122 7.92 -11.18 -4.57
C ILE A 122 7.91 -10.40 -3.25
N VAL A 123 8.51 -10.98 -2.21
CA VAL A 123 8.50 -10.44 -0.84
C VAL A 123 9.89 -10.29 -0.26
N ASP A 124 10.03 -9.35 0.69
CA ASP A 124 11.23 -9.19 1.51
C ASP A 124 11.33 -10.29 2.56
N ILE A 125 12.50 -10.92 2.70
CA ILE A 125 12.74 -11.98 3.69
C ILE A 125 13.15 -11.44 5.07
N GLY A 126 13.27 -10.11 5.21
CA GLY A 126 13.58 -9.42 6.46
C GLY A 126 15.07 -9.37 6.78
N ILE A 127 15.93 -9.48 5.76
CA ILE A 127 17.38 -9.26 5.87
C ILE A 127 17.84 -8.32 4.78
N TYR A 128 18.97 -7.66 5.02
CA TYR A 128 19.58 -6.74 4.07
C TYR A 128 20.90 -7.32 3.56
N ASP A 129 21.22 -7.06 2.30
CA ASP A 129 22.53 -7.38 1.75
C ASP A 129 23.62 -6.42 2.24
N VAL A 130 24.85 -6.64 1.78
CA VAL A 130 26.03 -5.81 2.15
C VAL A 130 25.92 -4.35 1.70
N THR A 131 24.97 -4.02 0.82
CA THR A 131 24.66 -2.66 0.35
C THR A 131 23.46 -2.03 1.08
N GLY A 132 22.85 -2.76 2.02
CA GLY A 132 21.66 -2.31 2.73
C GLY A 132 20.38 -2.41 1.89
N GLN A 133 20.36 -3.20 0.81
CA GLN A 133 19.13 -3.49 0.06
C GLN A 133 18.42 -4.72 0.66
N PRO A 134 17.07 -4.71 0.73
CA PRO A 134 16.34 -5.88 1.18
C PRO A 134 16.57 -7.08 0.26
N VAL A 135 16.83 -8.23 0.85
CA VAL A 135 16.88 -9.51 0.12
C VAL A 135 15.44 -9.97 -0.10
N ILE A 136 15.14 -10.35 -1.34
CA ILE A 136 13.80 -10.74 -1.77
C ILE A 136 13.75 -12.19 -2.24
N GLU A 137 12.58 -12.80 -2.13
CA GLU A 137 12.27 -14.10 -2.73
C GLU A 137 10.81 -14.20 -3.14
N ASN A 138 10.42 -15.26 -3.85
CA ASN A 138 9.02 -15.54 -4.09
C ASN A 138 8.40 -16.31 -2.91
N ALA A 139 7.37 -15.74 -2.28
CA ALA A 139 6.43 -16.52 -1.49
C ALA A 139 5.51 -17.31 -2.43
N ASP A 140 5.40 -18.63 -2.23
CA ASP A 140 4.67 -19.52 -3.12
C ASP A 140 3.22 -19.05 -3.30
N LYS A 141 2.56 -18.71 -2.18
CA LYS A 141 1.18 -18.25 -2.17
C LYS A 141 0.88 -17.26 -1.06
N THR A 142 0.25 -16.15 -1.41
CA THR A 142 -0.34 -15.21 -0.45
C THR A 142 -1.79 -14.93 -0.77
N ARG A 143 -2.52 -14.49 0.24
CA ARG A 143 -3.94 -14.20 0.10
C ARG A 143 -4.31 -12.97 0.90
N ARG A 144 -5.05 -12.09 0.24
CA ARG A 144 -5.65 -10.90 0.81
C ARG A 144 -7.12 -10.92 0.51
N TYR A 145 -7.96 -10.84 1.54
CA TYR A 145 -9.40 -10.77 1.35
C TYR A 145 -10.00 -9.88 2.41
N GLY A 146 -11.13 -9.26 2.07
CA GLY A 146 -11.73 -8.30 2.96
C GLY A 146 -13.00 -7.71 2.42
N VAL A 147 -13.48 -6.73 3.18
CA VAL A 147 -14.66 -5.97 2.87
C VAL A 147 -14.33 -4.48 3.00
N GLU A 148 -14.74 -3.72 2.01
CA GLU A 148 -14.64 -2.27 1.97
C GLU A 148 -16.02 -1.64 2.00
N LEU A 149 -16.20 -0.66 2.87
CA LEU A 149 -17.38 0.18 2.91
C LEU A 149 -16.96 1.59 2.53
N ALA A 150 -17.68 2.23 1.63
CA ALA A 150 -17.52 3.65 1.32
C ALA A 150 -18.88 4.35 1.43
N GLY A 151 -18.88 5.59 1.93
CA GLY A 151 -20.12 6.31 2.11
C GLY A 151 -19.95 7.82 2.11
N ARG A 152 -20.97 8.52 1.63
CA ARG A 152 -21.11 9.98 1.74
C ARG A 152 -22.57 10.33 1.93
N ILE A 153 -22.84 11.30 2.80
CA ILE A 153 -24.15 11.93 2.95
C ILE A 153 -23.98 13.44 2.99
N GLN A 154 -24.81 14.14 2.22
CA GLN A 154 -24.89 15.59 2.17
C GLN A 154 -26.20 16.04 2.81
N PHE A 155 -26.08 16.93 3.78
CA PHE A 155 -27.21 17.56 4.45
C PHE A 155 -27.49 18.93 3.84
N ASP A 156 -28.53 19.59 4.34
CA ASP A 156 -28.80 20.98 3.96
C ASP A 156 -27.65 21.90 4.40
N TYR A 157 -27.64 23.10 3.80
CA TYR A 157 -26.65 24.14 4.06
C TYR A 157 -25.19 23.78 3.73
N GLY A 158 -24.94 22.68 3.01
CA GLY A 158 -23.59 22.31 2.57
C GLY A 158 -22.81 21.47 3.58
N LEU A 159 -23.48 21.01 4.64
CA LEU A 159 -22.93 20.05 5.59
C LEU A 159 -22.79 18.68 4.94
N PHE A 160 -21.73 17.94 5.29
CA PHE A 160 -21.52 16.58 4.80
C PHE A 160 -20.79 15.72 5.81
N VAL A 161 -20.97 14.41 5.67
CA VAL A 161 -20.15 13.38 6.30
C VAL A 161 -19.78 12.37 5.21
N GLU A 162 -18.53 11.96 5.15
CA GLU A 162 -18.06 10.93 4.23
C GLU A 162 -16.97 10.08 4.86
N GLY A 163 -16.74 8.90 4.30
CA GLY A 163 -15.70 8.03 4.78
C GLY A 163 -15.58 6.73 3.99
N ASN A 164 -14.54 5.99 4.32
CA ASN A 164 -14.31 4.62 3.88
C ASN A 164 -13.70 3.79 5.01
N LEU A 165 -14.01 2.50 5.02
CA LEU A 165 -13.55 1.52 5.98
C LEU A 165 -13.08 0.28 5.20
N ASN A 166 -11.92 -0.26 5.53
CA ASN A 166 -11.45 -1.57 5.07
C ASN A 166 -11.25 -2.47 6.28
N PHE A 167 -11.82 -3.68 6.21
CA PHE A 167 -11.52 -4.78 7.12
C PHE A 167 -11.02 -5.95 6.28
N SER A 168 -9.81 -6.42 6.57
CA SER A 168 -9.17 -7.43 5.73
C SER A 168 -8.32 -8.40 6.52
N GLN A 169 -7.94 -9.50 5.86
CA GLN A 169 -6.93 -10.41 6.32
C GLN A 169 -5.87 -10.58 5.23
N ASN A 170 -4.61 -10.32 5.58
CA ASN A 170 -3.49 -10.28 4.64
C ASN A 170 -2.40 -11.25 5.09
N ARG A 171 -2.31 -12.43 4.47
CA ARG A 171 -1.49 -13.54 4.97
C ARG A 171 -0.71 -14.27 3.89
N PHE A 172 0.42 -14.84 4.31
CA PHE A 172 1.05 -15.94 3.59
C PHE A 172 0.19 -17.20 3.74
N VAL A 173 -0.11 -17.86 2.63
CA VAL A 173 -0.81 -19.16 2.65
C VAL A 173 0.22 -20.29 2.60
N GLU A 174 1.21 -20.15 1.71
CA GLU A 174 2.33 -21.07 1.58
C GLU A 174 3.59 -20.25 1.41
N TYR A 175 4.49 -20.34 2.39
CA TYR A 175 5.77 -19.65 2.33
C TYR A 175 6.80 -20.35 3.21
N LYS A 176 7.79 -20.98 2.57
CA LYS A 176 8.93 -21.58 3.25
C LYS A 176 10.20 -20.92 2.78
N THR A 177 10.99 -20.46 3.72
CA THR A 177 12.21 -19.70 3.46
C THR A 177 13.39 -20.27 4.23
N THR A 178 14.60 -19.93 3.79
CA THR A 178 15.83 -20.20 4.55
C THR A 178 16.52 -18.87 4.82
N ILE A 179 16.61 -18.50 6.10
CA ILE A 179 17.15 -17.22 6.53
C ILE A 179 18.55 -17.44 7.13
N PRO A 180 19.60 -16.77 6.64
CA PRO A 180 20.88 -16.70 7.32
C PRO A 180 20.76 -15.85 8.58
N LEU A 181 21.09 -16.43 9.73
CA LEU A 181 21.11 -15.75 11.03
C LEU A 181 22.51 -15.84 11.61
N LEU A 182 23.01 -14.76 12.22
CA LEU A 182 24.28 -14.81 12.95
C LEU A 182 24.05 -15.35 14.36
N ASP A 183 24.87 -16.30 14.78
CA ASP A 183 24.91 -16.76 16.16
C ASP A 183 25.70 -15.80 17.07
N GLN A 184 25.86 -16.17 18.34
CA GLN A 184 26.59 -15.36 19.34
C GLN A 184 28.08 -15.17 19.00
N ASN A 185 28.64 -16.02 18.14
CA ASN A 185 30.03 -15.97 17.69
C ASN A 185 30.18 -15.29 16.32
N TYR A 186 29.11 -14.68 15.80
CA TYR A 186 29.05 -14.10 14.45
C TYR A 186 29.24 -15.12 13.33
N GLU A 187 28.92 -16.40 13.58
CA GLU A 187 28.88 -17.41 12.53
C GLU A 187 27.48 -17.49 11.91
N THR A 188 27.42 -17.57 10.57
CA THR A 188 26.16 -17.66 9.83
C THR A 188 25.57 -19.07 9.94
N GLN A 189 24.34 -19.15 10.45
CA GLN A 189 23.52 -20.35 10.50
C GLN A 189 22.32 -20.20 9.55
N TYR A 190 22.06 -21.21 8.73
CA TYR A 190 20.92 -21.21 7.81
C TYR A 190 19.72 -21.88 8.46
N ARG A 191 18.68 -21.10 8.76
CA ARG A 191 17.47 -21.60 9.38
C ARG A 191 16.34 -21.69 8.38
N ARG A 192 15.78 -22.89 8.22
CA ARG A 192 14.52 -23.09 7.51
C ARG A 192 13.35 -22.63 8.37
N MET A 193 12.49 -21.79 7.81
CA MET A 193 11.30 -21.28 8.46
C MET A 193 10.07 -21.53 7.58
N ASN A 194 8.94 -21.84 8.23
CA ASN A 194 7.63 -21.84 7.59
C ASN A 194 6.88 -20.61 8.09
N LEU A 195 6.57 -19.69 7.17
CA LEU A 195 5.91 -18.43 7.45
C LEU A 195 4.45 -18.44 6.98
N ALA A 196 3.90 -19.61 6.68
CA ALA A 196 2.46 -19.75 6.48
C ALA A 196 1.67 -19.18 7.67
N ASP A 197 0.56 -18.52 7.38
CA ASP A 197 -0.29 -17.79 8.33
C ASP A 197 0.34 -16.56 9.00
N ASN A 198 1.60 -16.19 8.67
CA ASN A 198 2.15 -14.91 9.11
C ASN A 198 1.46 -13.74 8.41
N ARG A 199 1.40 -12.61 9.13
CA ARG A 199 1.05 -11.30 8.56
C ARG A 199 2.05 -10.86 7.50
N ILE A 200 1.51 -10.26 6.44
CA ILE A 200 2.33 -9.59 5.43
C ILE A 200 2.79 -8.23 5.99
N ILE A 201 4.07 -7.92 5.78
CA ILE A 201 4.71 -6.67 6.18
C ILE A 201 3.89 -5.47 5.72
N ASN A 202 3.69 -4.51 6.64
CA ASN A 202 2.99 -3.26 6.38
C ASN A 202 1.61 -3.39 5.69
N ALA A 203 0.89 -4.50 5.91
CA ALA A 203 -0.45 -4.74 5.37
C ALA A 203 -1.53 -4.68 6.47
N PRO A 204 -1.91 -3.48 6.96
CA PRO A 204 -2.87 -3.34 8.04
C PRO A 204 -4.23 -3.92 7.67
N GLU A 205 -4.85 -4.59 8.62
CA GLU A 205 -6.14 -5.27 8.46
C GLU A 205 -7.35 -4.37 8.72
N GLN A 206 -7.09 -3.16 9.22
CA GLN A 206 -8.11 -2.18 9.58
C GLN A 206 -7.64 -0.82 9.08
N ILE A 207 -8.41 -0.19 8.19
CA ILE A 207 -8.16 1.18 7.76
C ILE A 207 -9.49 1.92 7.82
N PHE A 208 -9.54 3.05 8.53
CA PHE A 208 -10.74 3.87 8.61
C PHE A 208 -10.40 5.32 8.25
N ASN A 209 -11.17 5.89 7.35
CA ASN A 209 -11.11 7.31 7.02
C ASN A 209 -12.51 7.89 7.16
N ILE A 210 -12.67 8.93 7.95
CA ILE A 210 -13.92 9.66 8.08
C ILE A 210 -13.64 11.16 8.02
N ALA A 211 -14.50 11.90 7.32
CA ALA A 211 -14.47 13.34 7.26
C ALA A 211 -15.87 13.91 7.46
N ALA A 212 -15.95 15.00 8.19
CA ALA A 212 -17.16 15.78 8.35
C ALA A 212 -16.83 17.25 8.15
N GLY A 213 -17.74 17.98 7.53
CA GLY A 213 -17.46 19.37 7.23
C GLY A 213 -18.63 20.13 6.67
N VAL A 214 -18.35 21.36 6.29
CA VAL A 214 -19.29 22.28 5.67
C VAL A 214 -18.61 23.02 4.53
N HIS A 215 -19.25 22.97 3.37
CA HIS A 215 -18.86 23.75 2.20
C HIS A 215 -19.81 24.94 2.05
N ARG A 216 -19.29 26.16 2.21
CA ARG A 216 -20.01 27.42 1.96
C ARG A 216 -19.26 28.27 0.93
N PRO A 217 -19.94 29.24 0.29
CA PRO A 217 -19.25 30.12 -0.66
C PRO A 217 -18.10 30.93 -0.03
N LEU A 218 -18.24 31.35 1.22
CA LEU A 218 -17.26 32.18 1.93
C LEU A 218 -16.26 31.38 2.78
N PHE A 219 -16.59 30.15 3.15
CA PHE A 219 -15.71 29.34 3.98
C PHE A 219 -15.89 27.85 3.75
N ASP A 220 -14.83 27.12 4.05
CA ASP A 220 -14.74 25.66 3.97
C ASP A 220 -14.15 25.18 5.29
N ILE A 221 -14.79 24.23 5.96
CA ILE A 221 -14.24 23.65 7.19
C ILE A 221 -14.48 22.15 7.14
N VAL A 222 -13.40 21.37 7.24
CA VAL A 222 -13.42 19.91 7.23
C VAL A 222 -12.52 19.39 8.33
N ILE A 223 -13.07 18.55 9.20
CA ILE A 223 -12.32 17.72 10.14
C ILE A 223 -12.31 16.29 9.63
N SER A 224 -11.15 15.64 9.66
CA SER A 224 -11.03 14.23 9.26
C SER A 224 -10.27 13.43 10.31
N ALA A 225 -10.60 12.15 10.40
CA ALA A 225 -9.88 11.17 11.19
C ALA A 225 -9.44 10.01 10.31
N HIS A 226 -8.19 9.59 10.50
CA HIS A 226 -7.51 8.52 9.77
C HIS A 226 -7.00 7.51 10.79
N HIS A 227 -7.57 6.31 10.80
CA HIS A 227 -7.14 5.20 11.62
C HIS A 227 -6.43 4.16 10.76
N VAL A 228 -5.31 3.68 11.24
CA VAL A 228 -4.61 2.53 10.67
C VAL A 228 -4.37 1.54 11.79
N GLY A 229 -4.79 0.30 11.56
CA GLY A 229 -4.60 -0.82 12.46
C GLY A 229 -3.14 -1.19 12.62
N GLU A 230 -2.92 -2.31 13.30
CA GLU A 230 -1.57 -2.81 13.53
C GLU A 230 -0.84 -3.13 12.22
N ARG A 231 0.46 -2.79 12.17
CA ARG A 231 1.34 -2.98 11.01
C ARG A 231 2.67 -3.54 11.45
N PHE A 232 3.37 -4.23 10.57
CA PHE A 232 4.62 -4.91 10.88
C PHE A 232 5.76 -4.43 9.98
N VAL A 233 6.98 -4.44 10.51
CA VAL A 233 8.22 -4.09 9.77
C VAL A 233 8.94 -5.30 9.15
N ALA A 234 8.41 -6.51 9.32
CA ALA A 234 8.93 -7.71 8.68
C ALA A 234 7.82 -8.73 8.41
N ASN A 235 8.07 -9.65 7.47
CA ASN A 235 7.22 -10.82 7.20
C ASN A 235 7.44 -11.97 8.21
N THR A 236 8.52 -11.89 8.99
CA THR A 236 8.83 -12.80 10.08
C THR A 236 8.26 -12.24 11.38
N GLU A 237 7.22 -12.87 11.93
CA GLU A 237 6.65 -12.43 13.22
C GLU A 237 7.61 -12.72 14.39
N ASN A 238 8.41 -13.78 14.28
CA ASN A 238 9.49 -14.11 15.20
C ASN A 238 10.53 -14.96 14.46
N PHE A 239 11.83 -14.69 14.66
CA PHE A 239 12.90 -15.57 14.17
C PHE A 239 13.05 -16.86 15.00
N GLY A 240 12.28 -17.00 16.08
CA GLY A 240 12.19 -18.22 16.88
C GLY A 240 13.50 -18.60 17.57
N LEU A 241 14.33 -17.62 17.95
CA LEU A 241 15.64 -17.84 18.58
C LEU A 241 15.55 -18.33 20.05
N SER A 242 14.40 -18.86 20.48
CA SER A 242 14.13 -19.32 21.85
C SER A 242 14.94 -20.54 22.29
N ASP A 243 15.56 -21.27 21.37
CA ASP A 243 16.25 -22.54 21.66
C ASP A 243 17.76 -22.40 21.94
N ALA A 244 18.29 -21.18 21.85
CA ALA A 244 19.61 -20.86 22.38
C ALA A 244 19.43 -19.98 23.61
N ASN A 245 20.40 -19.96 24.53
CA ASN A 245 20.51 -18.97 25.62
C ASN A 245 20.71 -17.52 25.10
N ILE A 246 20.12 -17.18 23.95
CA ILE A 246 19.90 -15.86 23.44
C ILE A 246 18.59 -15.44 24.11
N SER A 247 18.66 -14.51 25.06
CA SER A 247 17.53 -13.63 25.33
C SER A 247 17.22 -12.96 24.00
N THR A 248 16.38 -13.60 23.19
CA THR A 248 15.89 -12.99 21.98
C THR A 248 15.17 -11.78 22.52
N TYR A 249 15.71 -10.59 22.27
CA TYR A 249 14.92 -9.38 22.35
C TYR A 249 13.80 -9.62 21.34
N GLY A 250 12.73 -10.26 21.81
CA GLY A 250 11.47 -10.47 21.11
C GLY A 250 10.80 -9.11 21.02
N GLN A 251 11.46 -8.19 20.31
CA GLN A 251 10.92 -6.90 20.00
C GLN A 251 9.70 -7.19 19.15
N ASP A 252 8.56 -6.74 19.63
CA ASP A 252 7.34 -6.70 18.85
C ASP A 252 7.66 -5.93 17.56
N ARG A 253 7.64 -6.62 16.42
CA ARG A 253 7.91 -6.02 15.09
C ARG A 253 6.74 -5.16 14.61
N SER A 254 5.81 -4.87 15.51
CA SER A 254 4.68 -3.98 15.31
C SER A 254 5.11 -2.52 15.31
N LEU A 255 4.64 -1.78 14.31
CA LEU A 255 4.63 -0.31 14.30
C LEU A 255 3.50 0.28 15.16
N GLY A 256 2.67 -0.58 15.75
CA GLY A 256 1.46 -0.18 16.44
C GLY A 256 0.35 0.29 15.50
N ARG A 257 -0.80 0.57 16.11
CA ARG A 257 -1.95 1.23 15.49
C ARG A 257 -1.89 2.73 15.79
N TYR A 258 -2.54 3.55 14.97
CA TYR A 258 -2.68 4.97 15.27
C TYR A 258 -3.97 5.55 14.74
N THR A 259 -4.40 6.66 15.34
CA THR A 259 -5.50 7.49 14.83
C THR A 259 -5.06 8.93 14.76
N ARG A 260 -5.00 9.50 13.56
CA ARG A 260 -4.66 10.91 13.34
C ARG A 260 -5.91 11.71 12.99
N VAL A 261 -6.09 12.85 13.66
CA VAL A 261 -7.14 13.82 13.34
C VAL A 261 -6.52 15.03 12.64
N ASP A 262 -7.10 15.46 11.53
CA ASP A 262 -6.66 16.64 10.78
C ASP A 262 -7.81 17.66 10.69
N LEU A 263 -7.47 18.95 10.65
CA LEU A 263 -8.39 20.05 10.39
C LEU A 263 -7.94 20.81 9.14
N ASN A 264 -8.88 21.06 8.23
CA ASN A 264 -8.69 21.91 7.06
C ASN A 264 -9.73 23.02 7.13
N ALA A 265 -9.30 24.26 7.06
CA ALA A 265 -10.18 25.43 7.03
C ALA A 265 -9.73 26.38 5.92
N ALA A 266 -10.69 26.97 5.21
CA ALA A 266 -10.46 28.00 4.22
C ALA A 266 -11.47 29.13 4.36
N VAL A 267 -11.04 30.37 4.12
CA VAL A 267 -11.89 31.57 4.09
C VAL A 267 -11.62 32.34 2.80
N ARG A 268 -12.68 32.72 2.10
CA ARG A 268 -12.63 33.46 0.82
C ARG A 268 -13.13 34.89 1.04
N LEU A 269 -12.23 35.87 0.90
CA LEU A 269 -12.45 37.24 1.36
C LEU A 269 -12.96 38.19 0.26
N ILE A 270 -12.62 37.95 -1.01
CA ILE A 270 -12.91 38.86 -2.13
C ILE A 270 -13.32 38.03 -3.36
N GLY A 271 -14.38 38.44 -4.08
CA GLY A 271 -14.72 37.95 -5.42
C GLY A 271 -15.17 36.49 -5.55
N SER A 272 -15.30 35.71 -4.47
CA SER A 272 -15.75 34.30 -4.48
C SER A 272 -17.04 34.10 -5.31
N PRO A 273 -17.28 32.94 -5.96
CA PRO A 273 -18.47 32.66 -6.75
C PRO A 273 -19.82 32.99 -6.08
N GLY A 274 -19.90 33.02 -4.74
CA GLY A 274 -21.10 33.47 -4.00
C GLY A 274 -21.25 35.00 -3.82
N SER A 275 -20.28 35.78 -4.26
CA SER A 275 -20.21 37.25 -4.24
C SER A 275 -20.10 37.87 -5.64
N ALA A 276 -20.31 37.04 -6.68
CA ALA A 276 -19.98 37.26 -8.09
C ALA A 276 -20.68 38.43 -8.82
N GLY A 277 -21.43 39.28 -8.12
CA GLY A 277 -22.15 40.39 -8.74
C GLY A 277 -21.27 41.63 -9.00
N LEU A 278 -20.53 42.08 -7.98
CA LEU A 278 -19.90 43.42 -8.00
C LEU A 278 -18.37 43.35 -8.15
N TYR A 279 -17.71 42.46 -7.40
CA TYR A 279 -16.24 42.41 -7.31
C TYR A 279 -15.58 41.83 -8.57
N THR A 280 -16.19 40.81 -9.18
CA THR A 280 -15.74 40.25 -10.47
C THR A 280 -15.90 41.27 -11.60
N ARG A 281 -16.95 42.11 -11.57
CA ARG A 281 -17.16 43.19 -12.55
C ARG A 281 -16.17 44.35 -12.41
N LEU A 282 -15.57 44.51 -11.23
CA LEU A 282 -14.52 45.50 -10.96
C LEU A 282 -13.10 44.97 -11.18
N GLY A 283 -12.94 43.73 -11.67
CA GLY A 283 -11.62 43.12 -11.92
C GLY A 283 -10.80 42.89 -10.65
N MET A 284 -11.45 42.70 -9.50
CA MET A 284 -10.75 42.51 -8.23
C MET A 284 -10.30 41.05 -8.05
N PRO A 285 -9.06 40.81 -7.57
CA PRO A 285 -8.55 39.46 -7.37
C PRO A 285 -9.36 38.69 -6.32
N GLN A 286 -9.55 37.40 -6.54
CA GLN A 286 -10.05 36.50 -5.51
C GLN A 286 -8.94 36.10 -4.56
N VAL A 287 -9.18 36.24 -3.25
CA VAL A 287 -8.22 35.87 -2.20
C VAL A 287 -8.84 34.79 -1.32
N GLU A 288 -8.15 33.65 -1.22
CA GLU A 288 -8.46 32.56 -0.31
C GLU A 288 -7.31 32.38 0.68
N LEU A 289 -7.65 32.34 1.97
CA LEU A 289 -6.74 32.00 3.06
C LEU A 289 -7.04 30.57 3.49
N THR A 290 -6.02 29.72 3.55
CA THR A 290 -6.16 28.34 4.01
C THR A 290 -5.32 28.08 5.25
N VAL A 291 -5.87 27.28 6.16
CA VAL A 291 -5.19 26.76 7.33
C VAL A 291 -5.40 25.25 7.36
N HIS A 292 -4.30 24.51 7.37
CA HIS A 292 -4.29 23.07 7.58
C HIS A 292 -3.56 22.78 8.89
N VAL A 293 -4.25 22.09 9.81
CA VAL A 293 -3.63 21.53 11.01
C VAL A 293 -3.59 20.02 10.82
N ARG A 294 -2.39 19.47 10.66
CA ARG A 294 -2.18 18.03 10.60
C ARG A 294 -1.86 17.52 11.98
N ASN A 295 -2.36 16.33 12.30
CA ASN A 295 -2.21 15.72 13.61
C ASN A 295 -2.66 16.67 14.74
N LEU A 296 -3.90 17.16 14.63
CA LEU A 296 -4.54 18.12 15.54
C LEU A 296 -4.49 17.68 17.01
N LEU A 297 -4.50 16.38 17.29
CA LEU A 297 -4.43 15.83 18.64
C LEU A 297 -3.00 15.59 19.13
N ASP A 298 -1.99 15.82 18.29
CA ASP A 298 -0.57 15.56 18.59
C ASP A 298 -0.28 14.11 18.97
N GLU A 299 -0.90 13.17 18.24
CA GLU A 299 -0.69 11.73 18.40
C GLU A 299 0.77 11.37 18.05
N GLU A 300 1.45 10.68 18.95
CA GLU A 300 2.76 10.07 18.68
C GLU A 300 2.56 8.65 18.12
N TYR A 301 3.09 8.39 16.93
CA TYR A 301 3.01 7.07 16.31
C TYR A 301 4.18 6.81 15.37
N ASN A 302 4.47 5.53 15.13
CA ASN A 302 5.50 5.12 14.19
C ASN A 302 4.94 5.12 12.77
N LEU A 303 5.53 5.90 11.87
CA LEU A 303 5.07 6.00 10.48
C LEU A 303 5.52 4.77 9.67
N SER A 304 6.78 4.41 9.81
CA SER A 304 7.43 3.30 9.11
C SER A 304 8.59 2.77 9.95
N GLY A 305 9.26 1.74 9.45
CA GLY A 305 10.43 1.19 10.10
C GLY A 305 11.00 0.02 9.33
N SER A 306 12.04 -0.58 9.91
CA SER A 306 12.67 -1.82 9.47
C SER A 306 13.01 -2.67 10.69
N ALA A 307 13.35 -3.93 10.46
CA ALA A 307 13.95 -4.78 11.48
C ALA A 307 15.13 -5.53 10.88
N ASP A 308 16.14 -5.78 11.71
CA ASP A 308 17.13 -6.82 11.44
C ASP A 308 16.88 -8.01 12.39
N GLN A 309 17.85 -8.92 12.53
CA GLN A 309 17.72 -10.07 13.43
C GLN A 309 17.80 -9.72 14.92
N TRP A 310 18.27 -8.52 15.29
CA TRP A 310 18.50 -8.08 16.66
C TRP A 310 17.51 -7.00 17.12
N ASP A 311 17.24 -6.02 16.27
CA ASP A 311 16.54 -4.79 16.62
C ASP A 311 15.44 -4.40 15.62
N VAL A 312 14.54 -3.55 16.10
CA VAL A 312 13.50 -2.88 15.31
C VAL A 312 13.82 -1.39 15.27
N TYR A 313 13.94 -0.84 14.06
CA TYR A 313 14.19 0.57 13.82
C TYR A 313 12.89 1.23 13.38
N VAL A 314 12.41 2.22 14.14
CA VAL A 314 11.16 2.94 13.83
C VAL A 314 11.45 4.37 13.42
N ILE A 315 10.66 4.86 12.47
CA ILE A 315 10.65 6.25 12.02
C ILE A 315 9.36 6.88 12.58
N PRO A 316 9.46 7.77 13.58
CA PRO A 316 8.28 8.42 14.14
C PRO A 316 7.66 9.36 13.10
N ALA A 317 6.34 9.48 13.16
CA ALA A 317 5.61 10.43 12.34
C ALA A 317 5.82 11.87 12.82
N ALA A 318 5.52 12.83 11.95
CA ALA A 318 5.50 14.23 12.34
C ALA A 318 4.44 14.50 13.43
N THR A 319 4.85 15.23 14.45
CA THR A 319 3.96 15.82 15.46
C THR A 319 3.03 16.86 14.84
N ARG A 320 2.18 17.49 15.65
CA ARG A 320 1.27 18.53 15.18
C ARG A 320 2.01 19.62 14.41
N HIS A 321 1.54 19.89 13.19
CA HIS A 321 2.12 20.92 12.35
C HIS A 321 1.06 21.66 11.53
N TYR A 322 1.43 22.86 11.10
CA TYR A 322 0.53 23.85 10.53
C TYR A 322 1.00 24.24 9.14
N PHE A 323 0.09 24.26 8.18
CA PHE A 323 0.31 24.90 6.90
C PHE A 323 -0.67 26.06 6.75
N VAL A 324 -0.13 27.24 6.45
CA VAL A 324 -0.93 28.42 6.13
C VAL A 324 -0.67 28.78 4.69
N GLY A 325 -1.73 28.90 3.90
CA GLY A 325 -1.67 29.21 2.48
C GLY A 325 -2.45 30.46 2.13
N VAL A 326 -1.98 31.17 1.10
CA VAL A 326 -2.73 32.25 0.46
C VAL A 326 -2.79 31.93 -1.03
N LYS A 327 -3.99 31.89 -1.59
CA LYS A 327 -4.21 31.77 -3.02
C LYS A 327 -4.85 33.05 -3.54
N VAL A 328 -4.21 33.63 -4.55
CA VAL A 328 -4.71 34.80 -5.29
C VAL A 328 -5.06 34.36 -6.71
N THR A 329 -6.28 34.65 -7.17
CA THR A 329 -6.72 34.42 -8.55
C THR A 329 -7.06 35.76 -9.16
N LEU A 330 -6.34 36.13 -10.22
CA LEU A 330 -6.46 37.41 -10.92
C LEU A 330 -7.58 37.39 -11.95
#